data_AF-A0A7V8YHR8-F1
#
_entry.id   AF-A0A7V8YHR8-F1
#
_cell.length_a   1.000
_cell.length_b   1.000
_cell.length_c   1.000
_cell.angle_alpha   90.00
_cell.angle_beta   90.00
_cell.angle_gamma   90.00
#
_symmetry.space_group_name_H-M   'P 1'
#
loop_
_entity.id
_entity.type
_entity.pdbx_description
1 polymer ?
#
loop_
_entity_poly.entity_id
_entity_poly.type
_entity_poly.pdbx_seq_one_letter_code
_entity_poly.pdbx_strand_id
1 'polypeptide(L)'
;MTQLSDQPGRAAPVPRTGIPDGLVLAGEFPTPDRAQWRELVAEVLRKSGRDLADAPEAVEDLLVTHLCEGVDIAPLYTSADAVGPVGVPGLAPYIRGSRPLGANPDG
;
A
#
# COMPACT_ATOMS: atom_id res chain seq x y z
N MET A 1 -8.59 -23.74 -47.67
CA MET A 1 -7.44 -22.82 -47.52
C MET A 1 -7.98 -21.46 -47.12
N THR A 2 -8.19 -21.25 -45.83
CA THR A 2 -8.62 -19.95 -45.28
C THR A 2 -7.95 -19.81 -43.93
N GLN A 3 -6.85 -19.07 -43.91
CA GLN A 3 -6.22 -18.57 -42.70
C GLN A 3 -6.53 -17.08 -42.64
N LEU A 4 -7.35 -16.68 -41.68
CA LEU A 4 -7.49 -15.29 -41.27
C LEU A 4 -7.70 -15.28 -39.77
N SER A 5 -6.68 -14.86 -39.04
CA SER A 5 -6.80 -14.14 -37.77
C SER A 5 -5.48 -13.45 -37.56
N ASP A 6 -5.43 -12.24 -38.09
CA ASP A 6 -4.56 -11.16 -37.67
C ASP A 6 -4.75 -10.96 -36.15
N GLN A 7 -3.70 -11.23 -35.37
CA GLN A 7 -3.63 -10.87 -33.95
C GLN A 7 -2.84 -9.57 -33.86
N PRO A 8 -3.49 -8.41 -33.64
CA PRO A 8 -2.75 -7.17 -33.49
C PRO A 8 -2.02 -7.15 -32.15
N GLY A 9 -0.70 -7.01 -32.22
CA GLY A 9 0.11 -6.34 -31.21
C GLY A 9 0.09 -6.93 -29.80
N ARG A 10 0.56 -8.17 -29.61
CA ARG A 10 1.18 -8.52 -28.33
C ARG A 10 2.48 -7.73 -28.24
N ALA A 11 2.46 -6.59 -27.56
CA ALA A 11 3.67 -5.86 -27.21
C ALA A 11 4.67 -6.87 -26.63
N ALA A 12 5.87 -6.95 -27.21
CA ALA A 12 6.92 -7.79 -26.68
C ALA A 12 7.08 -7.46 -25.18
N PRO A 13 7.26 -8.46 -24.30
CA PRO A 13 7.50 -8.18 -22.89
C PRO A 13 8.66 -7.20 -22.82
N VAL A 14 8.39 -6.01 -22.30
CA VAL A 14 9.41 -4.98 -22.09
C VAL A 14 10.51 -5.66 -21.28
N PRO A 15 11.76 -5.74 -21.79
CA PRO A 15 12.83 -6.34 -21.02
C PRO A 15 12.91 -5.53 -19.72
N ARG A 16 12.59 -6.16 -18.59
CA ARG A 16 12.85 -5.57 -17.28
C ARG A 16 14.37 -5.55 -17.17
N THR A 17 14.99 -4.45 -17.61
CA THR A 17 16.40 -4.19 -17.39
C THR A 17 16.70 -4.50 -15.93
N GLY A 18 17.65 -5.40 -15.70
CA GLY A 18 17.81 -6.13 -14.45
C GLY A 18 17.99 -5.19 -13.27
N ILE A 19 17.07 -5.28 -12.29
CA ILE A 19 17.37 -4.84 -10.93
C ILE A 19 18.54 -5.72 -10.47
N PRO A 20 19.67 -5.15 -10.04
CA PRO A 20 20.80 -5.95 -9.60
C PRO A 20 20.36 -6.82 -8.43
N ASP A 21 20.80 -8.09 -8.45
CA ASP A 21 20.65 -8.97 -7.30
C ASP A 21 21.32 -8.31 -6.10
N GLY A 22 20.59 -8.15 -4.99
CA GLY A 22 21.11 -7.54 -3.77
C GLY A 22 21.03 -6.01 -3.70
N LEU A 23 20.11 -5.35 -4.41
CA LEU A 23 19.87 -3.91 -4.24
C LEU A 23 19.42 -3.58 -2.80
N VAL A 24 20.28 -2.87 -2.06
CA VAL A 24 19.97 -2.38 -0.71
C VAL A 24 19.33 -1.00 -0.82
N LEU A 25 18.05 -0.90 -0.47
CA LEU A 25 17.27 0.34 -0.54
C LEU A 25 17.26 1.05 0.83
N ALA A 26 16.14 0.97 1.56
CA ALA A 26 15.99 1.58 2.87
C ALA A 26 17.01 1.07 3.92
N GLY A 27 17.67 -0.07 3.66
CA GLY A 27 18.67 -0.66 4.55
C GLY A 27 19.97 0.14 4.68
N GLU A 28 20.21 1.14 3.82
CA GLU A 28 21.33 2.07 3.95
C GLU A 28 21.09 3.17 5.00
N PHE A 29 19.87 3.27 5.52
CA PHE A 29 19.46 4.25 6.52
C PHE A 29 19.18 3.59 7.87
N PRO A 30 19.21 4.36 8.97
CA PRO A 30 18.71 3.88 10.26
C PRO A 30 17.27 3.35 10.12
N THR A 31 16.94 2.30 10.89
CA THR A 31 15.57 1.79 10.93
C THR A 31 14.62 2.87 11.42
N PRO A 32 13.54 3.19 10.69
CA PRO A 32 12.62 4.25 11.08
C PRO A 32 11.82 3.82 12.32
N ASP A 33 11.57 4.79 13.20
CA ASP A 33 10.73 4.62 14.40
C ASP A 33 9.44 5.46 14.30
N ARG A 34 8.35 4.93 14.88
CA ARG A 34 7.03 5.57 14.89
C ARG A 34 7.03 6.83 15.75
N ALA A 35 7.74 6.86 16.87
CA ALA A 35 7.81 8.05 17.72
C ALA A 35 8.57 9.18 17.01
N GLN A 36 9.70 8.87 16.38
CA GLN A 36 10.42 9.83 15.55
C GLN A 36 9.54 10.44 14.45
N TRP A 37 8.72 9.62 13.77
CA TRP A 37 7.79 10.13 12.77
C TRP A 37 6.73 11.07 13.38
N ARG A 38 6.20 10.76 14.57
CA ARG A 38 5.23 11.61 15.28
C ARG A 38 5.79 12.99 15.61
N GLU A 39 7.06 13.07 16.02
CA GLU A 39 7.73 14.35 16.27
C GLU A 39 7.74 15.24 15.03
N LEU A 40 8.04 14.66 13.85
CA LEU A 40 8.00 15.36 12.57
C LEU A 40 6.60 15.83 12.20
N VAL A 41 5.58 15.00 12.42
CA VAL A 41 4.17 15.37 12.21
C VAL A 41 3.78 16.54 13.11
N ALA A 42 4.14 16.50 14.39
CA ALA A 42 3.87 17.57 15.34
C ALA A 42 4.55 18.89 14.90
N GLU A 43 5.77 18.82 14.37
CA GLU A 43 6.47 19.98 13.84
C GLU A 43 5.75 20.60 12.64
N VAL A 44 5.30 19.79 11.69
CA VAL A 44 4.53 20.26 10.53
C VAL A 44 3.21 20.88 10.96
N LEU A 45 2.49 20.25 11.90
CA LEU A 45 1.23 20.77 12.41
C LEU A 45 1.41 22.15 13.09
N ARG A 46 2.43 22.32 13.93
CA ARG A 46 2.76 23.64 14.51
C ARG A 46 3.06 24.67 13.43
N LYS A 47 3.86 24.31 12.42
CA LYS A 47 4.18 25.20 11.30
C LYS A 47 2.96 25.55 10.44
N SER A 48 1.96 24.67 10.37
CA SER A 48 0.67 24.95 9.73
C SER A 48 -0.28 25.81 10.57
N GLY A 49 0.15 26.26 11.76
CA GLY A 49 -0.65 27.10 12.65
C GLY A 49 -1.63 26.32 13.55
N ARG A 50 -1.43 25.01 13.72
CA ARG A 50 -2.24 24.21 14.64
C ARG A 50 -1.71 24.35 16.06
N ASP A 51 -2.59 24.64 17.02
CA ASP A 51 -2.28 24.53 18.44
C ASP A 51 -2.30 23.05 18.86
N LEU A 52 -1.31 22.64 19.63
CA LEU A 52 -1.13 21.28 20.12
C LEU A 52 -1.17 21.18 21.66
N ALA A 53 -1.54 22.26 22.37
CA ALA A 53 -1.62 22.26 23.83
C ALA A 53 -2.55 21.14 24.36
N ASP A 54 -3.65 20.89 23.66
CA ASP A 54 -4.63 19.84 23.95
C ASP A 54 -4.58 18.69 22.94
N ALA A 55 -3.43 18.47 22.30
CA ALA A 55 -3.29 17.39 21.33
C ALA A 55 -3.39 15.99 22.00
N PRO A 56 -3.96 15.00 21.30
CA PRO A 56 -3.91 13.62 21.75
C PRO A 56 -2.46 13.10 21.83
N GLU A 57 -2.25 12.02 22.60
CA GLU A 57 -0.94 11.37 22.75
C GLU A 57 -0.36 10.97 21.39
N ALA A 58 -1.19 10.39 20.52
CA ALA A 58 -0.88 10.16 19.12
C ALA A 58 -1.22 11.42 18.33
N VAL A 59 -0.25 12.31 18.14
CA VAL A 59 -0.43 13.58 17.43
C VAL A 59 -1.00 13.41 16.01
N GLU A 60 -0.75 12.25 15.37
CA GLU A 60 -1.30 11.93 14.06
C GLU A 60 -2.82 11.74 14.06
N ASP A 61 -3.47 11.54 15.22
CA ASP A 61 -4.93 11.44 15.33
C ASP A 61 -5.62 12.74 14.90
N LEU A 62 -4.92 13.88 14.98
CA LEU A 62 -5.39 15.17 14.45
C LEU A 62 -5.54 15.19 12.92
N LEU A 63 -4.98 14.19 12.23
CA LEU A 63 -5.05 14.03 10.77
C LEU A 63 -6.07 12.98 10.34
N VAL A 64 -6.81 12.37 11.28
CA VAL A 64 -7.86 11.39 10.94
C VAL A 64 -8.93 12.04 10.09
N THR A 65 -9.29 11.34 9.01
CA THR A 65 -10.43 11.74 8.17
C THR A 65 -11.65 10.96 8.60
N HIS A 66 -12.67 11.68 9.08
CA HIS A 66 -13.96 11.11 9.45
C HIS A 66 -14.87 11.05 8.22
N LEU A 67 -15.34 9.85 7.88
CA LEU A 67 -16.33 9.67 6.83
C LEU A 67 -17.73 9.58 7.41
N CYS A 68 -18.71 9.84 6.54
CA CYS A 68 -20.10 9.49 6.79
C CYS A 68 -20.18 8.04 7.29
N GLU A 69 -21.13 7.74 8.17
CA GLU A 69 -21.32 6.43 8.82
C GLU A 69 -20.30 6.02 9.91
N GLY A 70 -19.50 6.99 10.40
CA GLY A 70 -18.66 6.79 11.59
C GLY A 70 -17.39 5.97 11.33
N VAL A 71 -16.93 5.96 10.08
CA VAL A 71 -15.67 5.34 9.69
C VAL A 71 -14.55 6.36 9.78
N ASP A 72 -13.49 6.01 10.50
CA ASP A 72 -12.29 6.82 10.65
C ASP A 72 -11.16 6.26 9.76
N ILE A 73 -10.60 7.11 8.89
CA ILE A 73 -9.41 6.77 8.10
C ILE A 73 -8.19 7.37 8.79
N ALA A 74 -7.29 6.48 9.21
CA ALA A 74 -6.00 6.85 9.77
C ALA A 74 -5.08 7.44 8.67
N PRO A 75 -4.20 8.40 9.02
CA PRO A 75 -3.30 9.04 8.06
C PRO A 75 -2.16 8.12 7.60
N LEU A 76 -1.88 7.04 8.35
CA LEU A 76 -0.80 6.11 8.07
C LEU A 76 -1.19 4.68 8.46
N TYR A 77 -1.13 3.77 7.49
CA TYR A 77 -1.24 2.33 7.69
C TYR A 77 0.14 1.69 7.52
N THR A 78 0.48 0.77 8.42
CA THR A 78 1.77 0.10 8.52
C THR A 78 1.60 -1.42 8.40
N SER A 79 2.71 -2.17 8.45
CA SER A 79 2.66 -3.62 8.52
C SER A 79 1.91 -4.15 9.75
N ALA A 80 1.83 -3.37 10.84
CA ALA A 80 1.07 -3.73 12.03
C ALA A 80 -0.46 -3.71 11.78
N ASP A 81 -0.91 -2.95 10.78
CA ASP A 81 -2.32 -2.81 10.41
C ASP A 81 -2.75 -3.82 9.35
N ALA A 82 -1.80 -4.61 8.82
CA ALA A 82 -2.08 -5.62 7.82
C ALA A 82 -2.93 -6.76 8.42
N VAL A 83 -4.06 -7.05 7.78
CA VAL A 83 -4.74 -8.32 7.98
C VAL A 83 -3.80 -9.46 7.53
N GLY A 84 -3.76 -10.53 8.31
CA GLY A 84 -2.96 -11.72 8.02
C GLY A 84 -3.27 -12.35 6.65
N PRO A 85 -2.58 -13.42 6.23
CA PRO A 85 -2.72 -13.97 4.88
C PRO A 85 -4.18 -14.24 4.48
N VAL A 86 -4.70 -13.48 3.51
CA VAL A 86 -6.12 -13.52 3.09
C VAL A 86 -6.41 -14.53 1.96
N GLY A 87 -5.49 -15.48 1.72
CA GLY A 87 -5.63 -16.51 0.69
C GLY A 87 -5.60 -15.99 -0.76
N VAL A 88 -6.19 -16.78 -1.67
CA VAL A 88 -6.30 -16.49 -3.11
C VAL A 88 -7.76 -16.20 -3.50
N PRO A 89 -8.02 -15.47 -4.61
CA PRO A 89 -9.37 -15.29 -5.12
C PRO A 89 -10.09 -16.62 -5.37
N GLY A 90 -11.41 -16.67 -5.17
CA GLY A 90 -12.24 -17.86 -5.41
C GLY A 90 -12.38 -18.82 -4.23
N LEU A 91 -11.69 -18.57 -3.11
CA LEU A 91 -11.84 -19.35 -1.88
C LEU A 91 -12.44 -18.48 -0.76
N ALA A 92 -13.26 -19.11 0.08
CA ALA A 92 -13.82 -18.45 1.27
C ALA A 92 -12.68 -17.94 2.18
N PRO A 93 -12.81 -16.77 2.82
CA PRO A 93 -13.99 -15.88 2.88
C PRO A 93 -14.12 -14.89 1.71
N TYR A 94 -13.45 -15.15 0.58
CA TYR A 94 -13.56 -14.37 -0.68
C TYR A 94 -13.10 -12.91 -0.58
N ILE A 95 -12.20 -12.59 0.36
CA ILE A 95 -11.65 -11.24 0.55
C ILE A 95 -11.02 -10.69 -0.74
N ARG A 96 -10.35 -11.55 -1.53
CA ARG A 96 -9.74 -11.18 -2.82
C ARG A 96 -10.66 -11.37 -4.03
N GLY A 97 -11.95 -11.57 -3.82
CA GLY A 97 -12.95 -11.80 -4.86
C GLY A 97 -13.44 -13.25 -4.94
N SER A 98 -14.67 -13.42 -5.43
CA SER A 98 -15.36 -14.72 -5.48
C SER A 98 -14.98 -15.58 -6.69
N ARG A 99 -14.29 -15.03 -7.68
CA ARG A 99 -13.86 -15.75 -8.88
C ARG A 99 -12.37 -15.50 -9.15
N PRO A 100 -11.60 -16.53 -9.52
CA PRO A 100 -10.29 -16.33 -10.08
C PRO A 100 -10.39 -15.65 -11.45
N LEU A 101 -9.52 -14.67 -11.72
CA LEU A 101 -9.46 -13.95 -13.00
C LEU A 101 -8.68 -14.70 -14.09
N GLY A 102 -8.13 -15.89 -13.78
CA GLY A 102 -7.50 -16.78 -14.76
C GLY A 102 -6.60 -17.84 -14.12
N ALA A 103 -6.34 -18.91 -14.86
CA ALA A 103 -5.21 -19.81 -14.64
C ALA A 103 -4.04 -19.28 -15.48
N ASN A 104 -2.87 -19.15 -14.89
CA ASN A 104 -1.66 -19.02 -15.69
C ASN A 104 -1.50 -20.35 -16.44
N PRO A 105 -1.46 -20.38 -17.79
CA PRO A 105 -1.33 -21.64 -18.53
C PRO A 105 0.00 -22.36 -18.26
N ASP A 106 0.95 -21.68 -17.62
CA ASP A 106 2.32 -22.20 -17.42
C ASP A 106 2.57 -22.78 -16.02
N GLY A 107 1.58 -22.73 -15.11
CA GLY A 107 1.73 -23.24 -13.74
C GLY A 107 2.58 -22.34 -12.84
#